data_AF-A0A819NET1-F1
#
_entry.id   AF-A0A819NET1-F1
#
_cell.length_a   1.000
_cell.length_b   1.000
_cell.length_c   1.000
_cell.angle_alpha   90.00
_cell.angle_beta   90.00
_cell.angle_gamma   90.00
#
_symmetry.space_group_name_H-M   'P 1'
#
loop_
_entity.id
_entity.type
_entity.pdbx_description
1 polymer ?
#
loop_
_entity_poly.entity_id
_entity_poly.type
_entity_poly.pdbx_seq_one_letter_code
_entity_poly.pdbx_strand_id
1 'polypeptide(L)'
;MLSHELYFLSFESATMKIYVQRPTGIGRLYNFDVEPTTTIKQLKQCICEKDCYNEQNVQESYFTFDGDILDRDERTLMSYGVEDNSLLELVDPNMKFRSCNNTGNRFVDVCSTKGLKQAEWSRIAPRWRRAGHGLCFEGQCLNKECEAYRHTVIMPIGYQKFDILIDTDQETTICPLCKY
;
A
#
# COMPACT_ATOMS: atom_id res chain seq x y z
N MET A 1 -34.42 -54.11 -27.06
CA MET A 1 -33.74 -53.77 -25.81
C MET A 1 -33.35 -52.31 -25.94
N LEU A 2 -34.20 -51.45 -25.39
CA LEU A 2 -34.28 -50.01 -25.69
C LEU A 2 -33.26 -49.23 -24.85
N SER A 3 -32.47 -48.41 -25.56
CA SER A 3 -32.03 -47.05 -25.19
C SER A 3 -31.85 -46.74 -23.70
N HIS A 4 -30.60 -46.81 -23.24
CA HIS A 4 -30.11 -45.98 -22.13
C HIS A 4 -29.79 -44.58 -22.68
N GLU A 5 -30.80 -43.74 -22.89
CA GLU A 5 -30.59 -42.29 -22.88
C GLU A 5 -30.54 -41.85 -21.43
N LEU A 6 -29.32 -41.70 -20.90
CA LEU A 6 -29.10 -41.06 -19.62
C LEU A 6 -29.15 -39.55 -19.83
N TYR A 7 -30.17 -38.97 -19.22
CA TYR A 7 -30.39 -37.54 -19.00
C TYR A 7 -29.07 -36.80 -18.69
N PHE A 8 -28.51 -36.15 -19.70
CA PHE A 8 -27.71 -34.95 -19.48
C PHE A 8 -28.68 -33.88 -19.01
N LEU A 9 -28.90 -33.82 -17.70
CA LEU A 9 -29.47 -32.64 -17.07
C LEU A 9 -28.53 -31.49 -17.43
N SER A 10 -29.00 -30.62 -18.31
CA SER A 10 -28.44 -29.29 -18.53
C SER A 10 -28.47 -28.58 -17.18
N PHE A 11 -27.36 -28.65 -16.45
CA PHE A 11 -27.08 -27.71 -15.38
C PHE A 11 -26.94 -26.37 -16.09
N GLU A 12 -28.04 -25.63 -16.23
CA GLU A 12 -27.99 -24.21 -16.55
C GLU A 12 -27.19 -23.59 -15.42
N SER A 13 -25.89 -23.44 -15.67
CA SER A 13 -25.00 -22.74 -14.77
C SER A 13 -25.56 -21.34 -14.64
N ALA A 14 -26.14 -21.04 -13.48
CA ALA A 14 -26.69 -19.73 -13.19
C ALA A 14 -25.52 -18.75 -13.12
N THR A 15 -25.22 -18.12 -14.25
CA THR A 15 -24.22 -17.06 -14.33
C THR A 15 -24.78 -15.84 -13.62
N MET A 16 -23.94 -15.20 -12.82
CA MET A 16 -24.22 -13.92 -12.17
C MET A 16 -23.32 -12.84 -12.75
N LYS A 17 -23.83 -11.61 -12.80
CA LYS A 17 -23.09 -10.45 -13.24
C LYS A 17 -22.49 -9.75 -12.04
N ILE A 18 -21.18 -9.57 -12.02
CA ILE A 18 -20.51 -8.77 -10.98
C ILE A 18 -19.78 -7.61 -11.60
N TYR A 19 -19.56 -6.59 -10.79
CA TYR A 19 -18.83 -5.40 -11.14
C TYR A 19 -17.54 -5.32 -10.33
N VAL A 20 -16.43 -5.08 -11.01
CA VAL A 20 -15.14 -4.82 -10.37
C VAL A 20 -14.75 -3.38 -10.64
N GLN A 21 -14.74 -2.56 -9.60
CA GLN A 21 -14.20 -1.22 -9.64
C GLN A 21 -12.71 -1.25 -9.32
N ARG A 22 -11.95 -0.46 -10.07
CA ARG A 22 -10.58 -0.15 -9.71
C ARG A 22 -10.49 1.28 -9.23
N PRO A 23 -9.86 1.54 -8.06
CA PRO A 23 -9.65 2.90 -7.57
C PRO A 23 -8.57 3.67 -8.38
N THR A 24 -8.31 3.29 -9.63
CA THR A 24 -7.32 3.92 -10.52
C THR A 24 -7.90 5.14 -11.23
N GLY A 25 -7.46 6.34 -10.87
CA GLY A 25 -7.67 7.56 -11.67
C GLY A 25 -9.14 7.86 -11.99
N ILE A 26 -9.58 7.59 -13.22
CA ILE A 26 -10.95 7.86 -13.73
C ILE A 26 -12.00 6.88 -13.15
N GLY A 27 -11.59 5.86 -12.39
CA GLY A 27 -12.52 4.90 -11.79
C GLY A 27 -13.13 4.00 -12.87
N ARG A 28 -12.34 3.06 -13.38
CA ARG A 28 -12.84 2.10 -14.38
C ARG A 28 -13.65 1.00 -13.70
N LEU A 29 -14.84 0.76 -14.24
CA LEU A 29 -15.74 -0.30 -13.83
C LEU A 29 -15.74 -1.41 -14.90
N TYR A 30 -15.48 -2.64 -14.48
CA TYR A 30 -15.50 -3.82 -15.34
C TYR A 30 -16.67 -4.71 -14.96
N ASN A 31 -17.39 -5.23 -15.95
CA ASN A 31 -18.42 -6.25 -15.73
C ASN A 31 -17.89 -7.63 -16.12
N PHE A 32 -18.25 -8.63 -15.33
CA PHE A 32 -17.94 -10.03 -15.56
C PHE A 32 -19.19 -10.87 -15.33
N ASP A 33 -19.47 -11.77 -16.28
CA ASP A 33 -20.47 -12.81 -16.11
C ASP A 33 -19.73 -14.07 -15.61
N VAL A 34 -19.95 -14.44 -14.36
CA VAL A 34 -19.21 -15.49 -13.64
C VAL A 34 -20.15 -16.43 -12.92
N GLU A 35 -19.71 -17.65 -12.60
CA GLU A 35 -20.50 -18.55 -11.75
C GLU A 35 -20.31 -18.20 -10.27
N PRO A 36 -21.31 -18.41 -9.39
CA PRO A 36 -21.17 -18.23 -7.94
C PRO A 36 -20.07 -19.11 -7.32
N THR A 37 -19.76 -20.23 -7.96
CA THR A 37 -18.69 -21.19 -7.64
C THR A 37 -17.31 -20.72 -8.07
N THR A 38 -17.21 -19.64 -8.87
CA THR A 38 -15.93 -19.08 -9.30
C THR A 38 -15.11 -18.68 -8.08
N THR A 39 -13.86 -19.10 -8.07
CA THR A 39 -12.90 -18.78 -7.00
C THR A 39 -12.29 -17.39 -7.21
N ILE A 40 -11.77 -16.80 -6.12
CA ILE A 40 -11.04 -15.52 -6.21
C ILE A 40 -9.85 -15.61 -7.17
N LYS A 41 -9.15 -16.75 -7.19
CA LYS A 41 -8.04 -17.00 -8.14
C LYS A 41 -8.49 -16.98 -9.60
N GLN A 42 -9.63 -17.60 -9.91
CA GLN A 42 -10.19 -17.58 -11.26
C GLN A 42 -10.64 -16.17 -11.65
N LEU A 43 -11.27 -15.43 -10.74
CA LEU A 43 -11.66 -14.05 -10.99
C LEU A 43 -10.44 -13.15 -11.28
N LYS A 44 -9.35 -13.31 -10.52
CA LYS A 44 -8.06 -12.65 -10.78
C LYS A 44 -7.57 -12.92 -12.20
N GLN A 45 -7.63 -14.17 -12.65
CA GLN A 45 -7.24 -14.56 -14.02
C GLN A 45 -8.14 -13.90 -15.09
N CYS A 46 -9.46 -13.87 -14.89
CA CYS A 46 -10.37 -13.19 -15.81
C CYS A 46 -10.07 -11.70 -15.96
N ILE A 47 -9.62 -11.03 -14.89
CA ILE A 47 -9.20 -9.62 -14.95
C ILE A 47 -7.90 -9.45 -15.74
N CYS A 48 -6.90 -10.32 -15.53
CA CYS A 48 -5.66 -10.31 -16.32
C CYS A 48 -5.96 -10.34 -17.82
N GLU A 49 -6.85 -11.26 -18.22
CA GLU A 49 -7.23 -11.47 -19.62
C GLU A 49 -8.00 -10.28 -20.21
N LYS A 50 -8.97 -9.72 -19.47
CA LYS A 50 -9.81 -8.63 -20.00
C LYS A 50 -9.11 -7.27 -20.07
N ASP A 51 -8.20 -6.98 -19.15
CA ASP A 51 -7.64 -5.63 -19.00
C ASP A 51 -6.16 -5.53 -19.36
N CYS A 52 -5.56 -6.59 -19.93
CA CYS A 52 -4.13 -6.65 -20.27
C CYS A 52 -3.24 -6.27 -19.08
N TYR A 53 -3.65 -6.68 -17.88
CA TYR A 53 -2.94 -6.35 -16.66
C TYR A 53 -1.75 -7.30 -16.50
N ASN A 54 -0.59 -6.77 -16.07
CA ASN A 54 0.62 -7.58 -15.88
C ASN A 54 0.36 -8.65 -14.80
N GLU A 55 0.54 -9.93 -15.12
CA GLU A 55 0.28 -11.08 -14.23
C GLU A 55 0.91 -10.90 -12.84
N GLN A 56 2.11 -10.31 -12.77
CA GLN A 56 2.81 -10.09 -11.50
C GLN A 56 2.04 -9.18 -10.54
N ASN A 57 1.39 -8.14 -11.07
CA ASN A 57 0.70 -7.18 -10.23
C ASN A 57 -0.64 -7.77 -9.71
N VAL A 58 -1.29 -8.71 -10.42
CA VAL A 58 -2.61 -9.25 -10.01
C VAL A 58 -2.43 -10.19 -8.83
N GLN A 59 -1.32 -10.95 -8.82
CA GLN A 59 -1.01 -11.85 -7.72
C GLN A 59 -0.85 -11.09 -6.40
N GLU A 60 -0.27 -9.88 -6.44
CA GLU A 60 -0.09 -9.02 -5.26
C GLU A 60 -1.34 -8.19 -4.93
N SER A 61 -2.33 -8.14 -5.84
CA SER A 61 -3.59 -7.44 -5.63
C SER A 61 -4.59 -8.29 -4.85
N TYR A 62 -5.49 -7.63 -4.14
CA TYR A 62 -6.58 -8.27 -3.42
C TYR A 62 -7.92 -7.58 -3.69
N PHE A 63 -9.01 -8.32 -3.60
CA PHE A 63 -10.34 -7.74 -3.69
C PHE A 63 -10.87 -7.38 -2.31
N THR A 64 -11.71 -6.35 -2.27
CA THR A 64 -12.53 -6.01 -1.12
C THR A 64 -14.01 -6.03 -1.49
N PHE A 65 -14.83 -6.49 -0.55
CA PHE A 65 -16.30 -6.53 -0.67
C PHE A 65 -16.89 -6.19 0.70
N ASP A 66 -17.76 -5.15 0.75
CA ASP A 66 -18.35 -4.62 1.98
C ASP A 66 -17.34 -4.32 3.11
N GLY A 67 -16.12 -3.91 2.74
CA GLY A 67 -15.03 -3.63 3.67
C GLY A 67 -14.18 -4.84 4.08
N ASP A 68 -14.60 -6.06 3.74
CA ASP A 68 -13.84 -7.27 4.00
C ASP A 68 -12.86 -7.58 2.87
N ILE A 69 -11.66 -8.06 3.24
CA ILE A 69 -10.62 -8.48 2.30
C ILE A 69 -10.88 -9.92 1.89
N LEU A 70 -10.97 -10.16 0.59
CA LEU A 70 -11.13 -11.48 -0.01
C LEU A 70 -9.74 -12.16 -0.13
N ASP A 71 -9.20 -12.59 1.00
CA ASP A 71 -7.80 -13.00 1.19
C ASP A 71 -7.49 -14.43 0.73
N ARG A 72 -8.50 -15.31 0.64
CA ARG A 72 -8.33 -16.72 0.26
C ARG A 72 -8.68 -16.95 -1.20
N ASP A 73 -7.64 -17.17 -2.00
CA ASP A 73 -7.71 -17.46 -3.44
C ASP A 73 -8.61 -18.66 -3.80
N GLU A 74 -8.72 -19.65 -2.91
CA GLU A 74 -9.49 -20.89 -3.13
C GLU A 74 -10.98 -20.75 -2.78
N ARG A 75 -11.37 -19.69 -2.05
CA ARG A 75 -12.76 -19.47 -1.68
C ARG A 75 -13.56 -18.96 -2.87
N THR A 76 -14.83 -19.35 -2.92
CA THR A 76 -15.76 -18.97 -4.00
C THR A 76 -16.40 -17.62 -3.70
N LEU A 77 -16.85 -16.92 -4.74
CA LEU A 77 -17.60 -15.67 -4.61
C LEU A 77 -18.82 -15.82 -3.71
N MET A 78 -19.58 -16.90 -3.89
CA MET A 78 -20.73 -17.23 -3.05
C MET A 78 -20.36 -17.40 -1.57
N SER A 79 -19.18 -17.96 -1.26
CA SER A 79 -18.74 -18.15 0.13
C SER A 79 -18.44 -16.83 0.86
N TYR A 80 -18.23 -15.76 0.13
CA TYR A 80 -18.07 -14.40 0.65
C TYR A 80 -19.37 -13.57 0.58
N GLY A 81 -20.49 -14.18 0.20
CA GLY A 81 -21.78 -13.49 0.08
C GLY A 81 -21.85 -12.56 -1.14
N VAL A 82 -21.03 -12.78 -2.16
CA VAL A 82 -21.11 -12.02 -3.42
C VAL A 82 -22.31 -12.54 -4.22
N GLU A 83 -23.25 -11.65 -4.49
CA GLU A 83 -24.47 -11.92 -5.24
C GLU A 83 -24.48 -11.24 -6.62
N ASP A 84 -25.53 -11.47 -7.40
CA ASP A 84 -25.75 -10.79 -8.67
C ASP A 84 -25.80 -9.26 -8.51
N ASN A 85 -25.15 -8.55 -9.42
CA ASN A 85 -24.91 -7.11 -9.44
C ASN A 85 -24.04 -6.56 -8.29
N SER A 86 -23.29 -7.42 -7.58
CA SER A 86 -22.35 -6.97 -6.54
C SER A 86 -21.20 -6.15 -7.11
N LEU A 87 -20.72 -5.18 -6.31
CA LEU A 87 -19.56 -4.36 -6.60
C LEU A 87 -18.36 -4.78 -5.73
N LEU A 88 -17.31 -5.26 -6.36
CA LEU A 88 -16.03 -5.55 -5.72
C LEU A 88 -15.04 -4.44 -6.06
N GLU A 89 -14.15 -4.12 -5.13
CA GLU A 89 -13.04 -3.21 -5.39
C GLU A 89 -11.76 -4.03 -5.50
N LEU A 90 -10.99 -3.85 -6.58
CA LEU A 90 -9.66 -4.44 -6.71
C LEU A 90 -8.62 -3.44 -6.20
N VAL A 91 -7.96 -3.79 -5.11
CA VAL A 91 -6.90 -2.99 -4.48
C VAL A 91 -5.56 -3.56 -4.90
N ASP A 92 -4.79 -2.74 -5.61
CA ASP A 92 -3.38 -3.01 -5.93
C ASP A 92 -2.51 -2.20 -4.94
N PRO A 93 -1.86 -2.84 -3.96
CA PRO A 93 -1.05 -2.14 -2.95
C PRO A 93 0.22 -1.52 -3.54
N ASN A 94 0.69 -2.03 -4.69
CA ASN A 94 1.86 -1.54 -5.40
C ASN A 94 1.52 -0.47 -6.44
N MET A 95 0.23 -0.18 -6.57
CA MET A 95 -0.26 0.91 -7.37
C MET A 95 0.23 2.22 -6.80
N LYS A 96 1.27 2.76 -7.45
CA LYS A 96 1.69 4.14 -7.24
C LYS A 96 0.50 4.98 -7.64
N PHE A 97 -0.22 5.54 -6.66
CA PHE A 97 -1.27 6.50 -6.88
C PHE A 97 -0.71 7.55 -7.83
N ARG A 98 -1.12 7.52 -9.10
CA ARG A 98 -0.78 8.55 -10.08
C ARG A 98 -1.66 9.74 -9.73
N SER A 99 -1.41 10.33 -8.55
CA SER A 99 -1.95 11.65 -8.26
C SER A 99 -1.55 12.51 -9.44
N CYS A 100 -2.57 13.13 -10.04
CA CYS A 100 -2.43 14.11 -11.12
C CYS A 100 -1.52 15.28 -10.74
N ASN A 101 -1.02 15.34 -9.50
CA ASN A 101 0.14 16.11 -9.11
C ASN A 101 1.13 15.18 -8.42
N ASN A 102 2.35 15.12 -8.93
CA ASN A 102 3.53 14.41 -8.42
C ASN A 102 4.01 14.96 -7.05
N THR A 103 3.08 15.33 -6.16
CA THR A 103 3.27 16.09 -4.92
C THR A 103 3.00 15.27 -3.67
N GLY A 104 2.55 14.01 -3.80
CA GLY A 104 2.47 13.08 -2.68
C GLY A 104 3.86 12.49 -2.41
N ASN A 105 4.42 12.74 -1.23
CA ASN A 105 5.70 12.16 -0.83
C ASN A 105 5.62 10.62 -0.90
N ARG A 106 6.51 9.99 -1.67
CA ARG A 106 6.65 8.53 -1.69
C ARG A 106 7.09 8.06 -0.31
N PHE A 107 6.21 7.40 0.42
CA PHE A 107 6.60 6.72 1.66
C PHE A 107 7.64 5.64 1.34
N VAL A 108 8.65 5.56 2.19
CA VAL A 108 9.67 4.51 2.11
C VAL A 108 9.04 3.21 2.60
N ASP A 109 9.26 2.13 1.86
CA ASP A 109 8.93 0.79 2.33
C ASP A 109 9.85 0.41 3.49
N VAL A 110 9.28 0.34 4.70
CA VAL A 110 10.01 0.03 5.95
C VAL A 110 10.44 -1.44 6.00
N CYS A 111 9.75 -2.34 5.29
CA CYS A 111 10.13 -3.75 5.19
C CYS A 111 11.35 -3.93 4.29
N SER A 112 11.64 -2.97 3.41
CA SER A 112 12.82 -2.97 2.57
C SER A 112 14.03 -2.44 3.32
N THR A 113 15.03 -3.31 3.51
CA THR A 113 16.31 -2.93 4.13
C THR A 113 17.20 -2.08 3.21
N LYS A 114 16.83 -1.86 1.95
CA LYS A 114 17.66 -1.14 0.96
C LYS A 114 17.97 0.31 1.34
N GLY A 115 17.06 0.96 2.06
CA GLY A 115 17.23 2.34 2.55
C GLY A 115 17.76 2.44 3.99
N LEU A 116 17.83 1.31 4.70
CA LEU A 116 18.23 1.27 6.10
C LEU A 116 19.76 1.36 6.19
N LYS A 117 20.25 2.40 6.86
CA LYS A 117 21.65 2.51 7.24
C LYS A 117 21.80 2.20 8.72
N GLN A 118 22.42 1.08 9.03
CA GLN A 118 22.83 0.77 10.40
C GLN A 118 24.27 1.25 10.61
N ALA A 119 24.49 1.99 11.69
CA ALA A 119 25.81 2.48 12.07
C ALA A 119 26.08 2.17 13.53
N GLU A 120 27.35 1.96 13.88
CA GLU A 120 27.77 1.76 15.26
C GLU A 120 27.86 3.11 16.00
N TRP A 121 27.49 3.07 17.28
CA TRP A 121 27.56 4.25 18.13
C TRP A 121 29.01 4.55 18.53
N SER A 122 29.46 5.78 18.24
CA SER A 122 30.71 6.29 18.77
C SER A 122 30.56 6.67 20.25
N ARG A 123 31.61 6.45 21.04
CA ARG A 123 31.72 6.95 22.42
C ARG A 123 32.18 8.41 22.51
N ILE A 124 32.61 8.99 21.40
CA ILE A 124 33.11 10.36 21.30
C ILE A 124 32.34 11.06 20.18
N ALA A 125 31.64 12.15 20.51
CA ALA A 125 30.91 12.95 19.54
C ALA A 125 30.93 14.43 19.92
N PRO A 126 31.07 15.34 18.93
CA PRO A 126 30.85 16.77 19.12
C PRO A 126 29.49 17.05 19.77
N ARG A 127 29.37 18.15 20.51
CA ARG A 127 28.14 18.46 21.28
C ARG A 127 26.88 18.49 20.43
N TRP A 128 26.99 18.92 19.17
CA TRP A 128 25.90 19.00 18.20
C TRP A 128 25.61 17.70 17.44
N ARG A 129 26.36 16.62 17.69
CA ARG A 129 26.22 15.30 17.04
C ARG A 129 25.88 14.19 18.04
N ARG A 130 25.41 14.53 19.24
CA ARG A 130 24.98 13.55 20.25
C ARG A 130 23.51 13.21 20.04
N ALA A 131 23.22 11.95 19.75
CA ALA A 131 21.84 11.47 19.70
C ALA A 131 21.29 11.21 21.10
N GLY A 132 20.00 11.48 21.29
CA GLY A 132 19.24 11.13 22.48
C GLY A 132 18.43 9.85 22.29
N HIS A 133 17.67 9.47 23.32
CA HIS A 133 16.67 8.42 23.21
C HIS A 133 15.48 8.91 22.36
N GLY A 134 14.86 8.00 21.61
CA GLY A 134 13.71 8.31 20.75
C GLY A 134 14.12 8.82 19.36
N LEU A 135 13.23 9.60 18.73
CA LEU A 135 13.45 10.10 17.37
C LEU A 135 14.46 11.26 17.39
N CYS A 136 15.37 11.25 16.43
CA CYS A 136 16.38 12.29 16.22
C CYS A 136 16.38 12.66 14.74
N PHE A 137 16.28 13.96 14.45
CA PHE A 137 16.46 14.46 13.09
C PHE A 137 17.92 14.83 12.83
N GLU A 138 18.32 14.73 11.56
CA GLU A 138 19.63 15.13 11.09
C GLU A 138 19.47 16.32 10.12
N GLY A 139 20.18 17.41 10.38
CA GLY A 139 20.09 18.65 9.59
C GLY A 139 21.40 19.43 9.59
N GLN A 140 21.44 20.60 8.97
CA GLN A 140 22.61 21.49 9.00
C GLN A 140 22.29 22.79 9.75
N CYS A 141 23.19 23.22 10.64
CA CYS A 141 23.03 24.52 11.29
C CYS A 141 23.40 25.66 10.33
N LEU A 142 22.50 26.64 10.20
CA LEU A 142 22.68 27.81 9.33
C LEU A 142 23.07 29.08 10.09
N ASN A 143 23.11 29.03 11.42
CA ASN A 143 23.54 30.17 12.24
C ASN A 143 25.07 30.34 12.18
N LYS A 144 25.54 31.45 11.59
CA LYS A 144 26.97 31.77 11.40
C LYS A 144 27.76 31.91 12.69
N GLU A 145 27.09 32.30 13.78
CA GLU A 145 27.72 32.50 15.09
C GLU A 145 27.81 31.19 15.90
N CYS A 146 27.22 30.10 15.39
CA CYS A 146 27.21 28.81 16.07
C CYS A 146 28.47 27.99 15.73
N GLU A 147 29.06 27.33 16.73
CA GLU A 147 30.17 26.38 16.53
C GLU A 147 29.82 25.26 15.53
N ALA A 148 28.54 24.93 15.41
CA ALA A 148 28.04 23.92 14.48
C ALA A 148 27.70 24.47 13.08
N TYR A 149 28.02 25.74 12.77
CA TYR A 149 27.70 26.34 11.47
C TYR A 149 28.19 25.48 10.29
N ARG A 150 27.29 25.16 9.36
CA ARG A 150 27.52 24.28 8.20
C ARG A 150 27.94 22.85 8.53
N HIS A 151 27.89 22.45 9.79
CA HIS A 151 28.06 21.06 10.18
C HIS A 151 26.71 20.36 10.29
N THR A 152 26.73 19.06 10.08
CA THR A 152 25.58 18.20 10.32
C THR A 152 25.33 18.09 11.84
N VAL A 153 24.09 18.34 12.23
CA VAL A 153 23.62 18.42 13.61
C VAL A 153 22.54 17.37 13.83
N ILE A 154 22.59 16.72 14.98
CA ILE A 154 21.52 15.83 15.47
C ILE A 154 20.61 16.63 16.38
N MET A 155 19.32 16.64 16.06
CA MET A 155 18.27 17.36 16.76
C MET A 155 17.35 16.33 17.43
N PRO A 156 17.58 16.02 18.71
CA PRO A 156 16.79 15.01 19.42
C PRO A 156 15.41 15.57 19.75
N ILE A 157 14.37 14.91 19.24
CA ILE A 157 12.97 15.26 19.53
C ILE A 157 12.32 14.30 20.54
N GLY A 158 12.93 13.15 20.78
CA GLY A 158 12.53 12.24 21.84
C GLY A 158 11.37 11.31 21.48
N TYR A 159 10.66 10.84 22.50
CA TYR A 159 9.46 10.00 22.34
C TYR A 159 8.22 10.90 22.33
N GLN A 160 7.79 11.31 21.15
CA GLN A 160 6.58 12.10 20.98
C GLN A 160 5.86 11.71 19.69
N LYS A 161 4.59 12.10 19.58
CA LYS A 161 3.88 12.05 18.31
C LYS A 161 4.56 13.02 17.36
N PHE A 162 4.84 12.57 16.15
CA PHE A 162 5.41 13.42 15.12
C PHE A 162 4.69 13.20 13.77
N ASP A 163 4.66 14.25 12.97
CA ASP A 163 4.26 14.27 11.57
C ASP A 163 5.44 14.79 10.75
N ILE A 164 5.94 13.96 9.83
CA ILE A 164 7.11 14.27 9.01
C ILE A 164 6.92 15.55 8.19
N LEU A 165 5.68 15.88 7.80
CA LEU A 165 5.38 17.03 6.96
C LEU A 165 5.28 18.34 7.74
N ILE A 166 4.88 18.25 9.00
CA ILE A 166 4.60 19.41 9.85
C ILE A 166 5.79 19.68 10.77
N ASP A 167 6.34 18.64 11.39
CA ASP A 167 7.38 18.75 12.42
C ASP A 167 8.81 18.82 11.85
N THR A 168 8.98 19.31 10.62
CA THR A 168 10.30 19.66 10.03
C THR A 168 10.47 21.18 9.91
N ASP A 169 9.72 21.95 10.70
CA ASP A 169 9.81 23.41 10.74
C ASP A 169 10.87 23.90 11.75
N GLN A 170 11.05 25.22 11.79
CA GLN A 170 12.02 25.88 12.67
C GLN A 170 11.63 25.82 14.16
N GLU A 171 10.43 25.36 14.52
CA GLU A 171 10.00 25.24 15.91
C GLU A 171 10.37 23.87 16.49
N THR A 172 10.26 22.81 15.69
CA THR A 172 10.57 21.44 16.12
C THR A 172 12.00 21.00 15.81
N THR A 173 12.63 21.54 14.76
CA THR A 173 13.98 21.14 14.30
C THR A 173 15.04 22.21 14.56
N ILE A 174 15.29 22.47 15.85
CA ILE A 174 16.29 23.46 16.27
C ILE A 174 17.66 22.85 16.57
N CYS A 175 18.71 23.59 16.24
CA CYS A 175 20.07 23.24 16.63
C CYS A 175 20.19 23.17 18.17
N PRO A 176 20.73 22.08 18.75
CA PRO A 176 20.80 21.93 20.20
C PRO A 176 21.72 22.95 20.87
N LEU A 177 22.67 23.55 20.13
CA LEU A 177 23.60 24.56 20.65
C LEU A 177 23.02 25.97 20.63
N CYS A 178 22.58 26.44 19.45
CA CYS A 178 22.17 27.84 19.27
C CYS A 178 20.66 28.06 19.26
N LYS A 179 19.87 26.98 19.27
CA LYS A 179 18.39 27.02 19.25
C LYS A 179 17.82 27.78 18.03
N TYR A 180 18.60 27.85 16.96
CA TYR A 180 18.22 28.34 15.64
C TYR A 180 17.64 27.20 14.81
#